data_AF-A0A947JVH3-F1
#
_entry.id   AF-A0A947JVH3-F1
#
_cell.length_a   1.000
_cell.length_b   1.000
_cell.length_c   1.000
_cell.angle_alpha   90.00
_cell.angle_beta   90.00
_cell.angle_gamma   90.00
#
_symmetry.space_group_name_H-M   'P 1'
#
loop_
_entity.id
_entity.type
_entity.pdbx_description
1 polymer ?
#
loop_
_entity_poly.entity_id
_entity_poly.type
_entity_poly.pdbx_seq_one_letter_code
_entity_poly.pdbx_strand_id
1 'polypeptide(L)'
;MKYSETFVVYVAVQTKNGFRYLYYTPTATDGLGTDTYIHHGLGTQIRDGSWQTLERNLEQDLKDAQPDNELQTVLGFLIRGSGRVDDIKTRKN
;
A
#
# COMPACT_ATOMS: atom_id res chain seq x y z
N MET A 1 1.28 9.15 8.83
CA MET A 1 -0.11 8.87 9.22
C MET A 1 -0.24 8.63 10.71
N LYS A 2 -1.40 8.94 11.30
CA LYS A 2 -1.70 8.76 12.73
C LYS A 2 -3.05 8.04 12.86
N TYR A 3 -3.00 6.76 13.22
CA TYR A 3 -4.17 5.88 13.39
C TYR A 3 -4.05 5.13 14.71
N SER A 4 -5.17 4.93 15.40
CA SER A 4 -5.28 4.14 16.64
C SER A 4 -6.17 2.90 16.48
N GLU A 5 -6.65 2.66 15.26
CA GLU A 5 -7.54 1.55 14.90
C GLU A 5 -7.11 0.97 13.54
N THR A 6 -7.76 -0.13 13.13
CA THR A 6 -7.47 -0.76 11.84
C THR A 6 -7.83 0.19 10.70
N PHE A 7 -6.95 0.25 9.70
CA PHE A 7 -7.14 1.02 8.48
C PHE A 7 -6.75 0.17 7.26
N VAL A 8 -7.14 0.64 6.08
CA VAL A 8 -6.66 0.07 4.82
C VAL A 8 -6.25 1.20 3.89
N VAL A 9 -5.01 1.16 3.41
CA VAL A 9 -4.53 2.02 2.34
C VAL A 9 -4.60 1.24 1.04
N TYR A 10 -5.11 1.88 -0.03
CA TYR A 10 -5.09 1.34 -1.38
C TYR A 10 -4.33 2.31 -2.28
N VAL A 11 -3.46 1.75 -3.12
CA VAL A 11 -2.84 2.44 -4.23
C VAL A 11 -3.33 1.76 -5.50
N ALA A 12 -4.16 2.48 -6.26
CA ALA A 12 -4.63 2.06 -7.57
C ALA A 12 -3.49 2.27 -8.57
N VAL A 13 -3.12 1.22 -9.29
CA VAL A 13 -2.04 1.27 -10.28
C VAL A 13 -2.43 0.63 -11.60
N GLN A 14 -1.95 1.21 -12.69
CA GLN A 14 -1.91 0.54 -13.98
C GLN A 14 -0.60 -0.23 -14.07
N THR A 15 -0.70 -1.49 -14.50
CA THR A 15 0.46 -2.36 -14.71
C THR A 15 0.44 -2.94 -16.12
N LYS A 16 1.55 -3.55 -16.53
CA LYS A 16 1.65 -4.34 -17.77
C LYS A 16 0.55 -5.39 -17.89
N ASN A 17 0.15 -6.01 -16.78
CA ASN A 17 -0.90 -7.04 -16.74
C ASN A 17 -2.27 -6.49 -16.30
N GLY A 18 -2.53 -5.21 -16.56
CA GLY A 18 -3.80 -4.56 -16.26
C GLY A 18 -3.83 -3.85 -14.91
N PHE A 19 -5.02 -3.53 -14.44
CA PHE A 19 -5.24 -2.79 -13.20
C PHE A 19 -4.87 -3.62 -11.96
N ARG A 20 -4.24 -2.99 -10.95
CA ARG A 20 -4.05 -3.58 -9.62
C ARG A 20 -4.38 -2.58 -8.51
N TYR A 21 -4.84 -3.10 -7.38
CA TYR A 21 -4.76 -2.46 -6.08
C TYR A 21 -3.62 -3.06 -5.28
N LEU A 22 -2.57 -2.29 -5.04
CA LEU A 22 -1.65 -2.57 -3.95
C LEU A 22 -2.32 -2.06 -2.68
N TYR A 23 -2.57 -2.93 -1.71
CA TYR A 23 -3.27 -2.53 -0.49
C TYR A 23 -2.53 -2.97 0.77
N TYR A 24 -2.62 -2.12 1.78
CA TYR A 24 -1.78 -2.17 2.97
C TYR A 24 -2.63 -2.13 4.22
N THR A 25 -2.38 -3.05 5.16
CA THR A 25 -3.07 -3.10 6.46
C THR A 25 -2.08 -3.20 7.62
N PRO A 26 -2.47 -2.80 8.84
CA PRO A 26 -1.61 -2.87 10.03
C PRO A 26 -1.49 -4.30 10.58
N THR A 27 -1.07 -5.25 9.73
CA THR A 27 -0.79 -6.65 10.07
C THR A 27 0.69 -6.95 9.88
N ALA A 28 1.20 -7.97 10.59
CA ALA A 28 2.61 -8.36 10.53
C ALA A 28 3.02 -9.09 9.25
N THR A 29 2.06 -9.74 8.57
CA THR A 29 2.33 -10.61 7.43
C THR A 29 1.73 -10.09 6.16
N ASP A 30 2.42 -10.34 5.05
CA ASP A 30 1.89 -10.15 3.72
C ASP A 30 0.87 -11.25 3.39
N GLY A 31 -0.17 -10.86 2.66
CA GLY A 31 -1.10 -11.82 2.08
C GLY A 31 -0.76 -12.09 0.61
N LEU A 32 -0.07 -11.15 -0.04
CA LEU A 32 0.18 -11.08 -1.47
C LEU A 32 -1.12 -11.35 -2.26
N GLY A 33 -1.01 -11.73 -3.52
CA GLY A 33 -2.17 -12.04 -4.36
C GLY A 33 -1.79 -12.22 -5.83
N THR A 34 -2.45 -13.16 -6.50
CA THR A 34 -2.23 -13.45 -7.92
C THR A 34 -3.18 -12.70 -8.85
N ASP A 35 -4.22 -12.07 -8.30
CA ASP A 35 -5.25 -11.36 -9.05
C ASP A 35 -5.09 -9.82 -8.91
N THR A 36 -6.20 -9.08 -8.98
CA THR A 36 -6.25 -7.62 -8.98
C THR A 36 -5.88 -6.96 -7.65
N TYR A 37 -5.91 -7.67 -6.53
CA TYR A 37 -5.58 -7.15 -5.21
C TYR A 37 -4.32 -7.83 -4.66
N ILE A 38 -3.34 -7.02 -4.26
CA ILE A 38 -2.05 -7.49 -3.75
C ILE A 38 -1.86 -6.91 -2.34
N HIS A 39 -1.83 -7.78 -1.34
CA HIS A 39 -1.75 -7.39 0.07
C HIS A 39 -0.32 -7.32 0.61
N HIS A 40 -0.02 -6.22 1.30
CA HIS A 40 1.21 -6.03 2.07
C HIS A 40 0.91 -5.65 3.53
N GLY A 41 1.59 -6.29 4.47
CA GLY A 41 1.55 -5.95 5.89
C GLY A 41 2.43 -4.74 6.22
N LEU A 42 1.95 -3.82 7.06
CA LEU A 42 2.71 -2.66 7.54
C LEU A 42 3.31 -2.85 8.94
N GLY A 43 3.06 -4.01 9.56
CA GLY A 43 3.32 -4.24 10.97
C GLY A 43 2.17 -3.74 11.85
N THR A 44 2.01 -4.35 13.02
CA THR A 44 0.91 -4.03 13.96
C THR A 44 1.15 -2.75 14.76
N GLN A 45 2.40 -2.29 14.85
CA GLN A 45 2.82 -1.11 15.60
C GLN A 45 2.39 0.21 14.94
N ILE A 46 2.06 0.20 13.64
CA ILE A 46 1.72 1.41 12.87
C ILE A 46 0.39 2.07 13.28
N ARG A 47 -0.38 1.42 14.16
CA ARG A 47 -1.68 1.88 14.67
C ARG A 47 -1.67 2.19 16.17
N ASP A 48 -0.54 2.66 16.70
CA ASP A 48 -0.37 3.00 18.12
C ASP A 48 -0.92 4.39 18.52
N GLY A 49 -1.53 5.11 17.58
CA GLY A 49 -2.05 6.46 17.80
C GLY A 49 -0.99 7.56 17.74
N SER A 50 0.27 7.27 17.44
CA SER A 50 1.32 8.25 17.18
C SER A 50 1.49 8.54 15.68
N TRP A 51 2.24 9.59 15.33
CA TRP A 51 2.56 9.87 13.93
C TRP A 51 3.66 8.94 13.43
N GLN A 52 3.38 8.25 12.33
CA GLN A 52 4.27 7.30 11.69
C GLN A 52 4.51 7.69 10.23
N THR A 53 5.75 7.70 9.77
CA THR A 53 6.07 7.90 8.34
C THR A 53 6.13 6.55 7.66
N LEU A 54 5.36 6.39 6.57
CA LEU A 54 5.40 5.20 5.73
C LEU A 54 5.98 5.54 4.37
N GLU A 55 6.89 4.70 3.90
CA GLU A 55 7.45 4.75 2.56
C GLU A 55 7.40 3.36 1.96
N ARG A 56 6.93 3.25 0.72
CA ARG A 56 6.78 1.97 0.00
C ARG A 56 7.32 2.13 -1.41
N ASN A 57 8.01 1.09 -1.89
CA ASN A 57 8.39 0.99 -3.30
C ASN A 57 7.32 0.16 -4.03
N LEU A 58 6.44 0.84 -4.75
CA LEU A 58 5.28 0.22 -5.39
C LEU A 58 5.67 -0.81 -6.48
N GLU A 59 6.79 -0.60 -7.16
CA GLU A 59 7.31 -1.55 -8.16
C GLU A 59 7.80 -2.84 -7.49
N GLN A 60 8.52 -2.71 -6.36
CA GLN A 60 8.96 -3.86 -5.59
C GLN A 60 7.76 -4.61 -4.98
N ASP A 61 6.84 -3.88 -4.37
CA ASP A 61 5.62 -4.44 -3.77
C ASP A 61 4.77 -5.20 -4.81
N LEU A 62 4.70 -4.71 -6.05
CA LEU A 62 4.06 -5.43 -7.15
C LEU A 62 4.79 -6.74 -7.46
N LYS A 63 6.12 -6.68 -7.59
CA LYS A 63 6.96 -7.81 -7.98
C LYS A 63 7.10 -8.89 -6.93
N ASP A 64 6.95 -8.55 -5.65
CA ASP A 64 6.90 -9.53 -4.56
C ASP A 64 5.77 -10.56 -4.75
N ALA A 65 4.66 -10.14 -5.35
CA ALA A 65 3.53 -11.02 -5.67
C ALA A 65 3.49 -11.48 -7.14
N GLN A 66 3.89 -10.61 -8.06
CA GLN A 66 3.77 -10.81 -9.51
C GLN A 66 5.09 -10.42 -10.20
N PRO A 67 6.12 -11.28 -10.17
CA PRO A 67 7.50 -10.93 -10.55
C PRO A 67 7.67 -10.42 -11.99
N ASP A 68 6.84 -10.91 -12.92
CA ASP A 68 6.89 -10.55 -14.34
C ASP A 68 6.01 -9.32 -14.70
N ASN A 69 5.37 -8.71 -13.69
CA ASN A 69 4.56 -7.52 -13.85
C ASN A 69 5.39 -6.24 -13.64
N GLU A 70 4.94 -5.15 -14.24
CA GLU A 70 5.65 -3.87 -14.26
C GLU A 70 4.66 -2.73 -13.98
N LEU A 71 5.02 -1.84 -13.06
CA LEU A 71 4.26 -0.63 -12.74
C LEU A 71 4.37 0.37 -13.90
N GLN A 72 3.24 0.79 -14.44
CA GLN A 72 3.20 1.78 -15.50
C GLN A 72 2.79 3.15 -14.97
N THR A 73 1.79 3.22 -14.09
CA THR A 73 1.25 4.50 -13.60
C THR A 73 0.56 4.33 -12.25
N VAL A 74 0.71 5.31 -11.36
CA VAL A 74 -0.12 5.45 -10.15
C VAL A 74 -1.39 6.22 -10.51
N LEU A 75 -2.53 5.58 -10.35
CA LEU A 75 -3.84 6.11 -10.74
C LEU A 75 -4.55 6.82 -9.58
N GLY A 76 -4.31 6.40 -8.34
CA GLY A 76 -4.97 7.00 -7.20
C GLY A 76 -4.55 6.43 -5.86
N PHE A 77 -4.81 7.21 -4.81
CA PHE A 77 -4.60 6.85 -3.42
C PHE A 77 -5.95 6.89 -2.69
N LEU A 78 -6.31 5.81 -2.00
CA LEU A 78 -7.52 5.72 -1.21
C LEU A 78 -7.17 5.23 0.19
N ILE A 79 -7.90 5.69 1.20
CA ILE A 79 -7.73 5.24 2.57
C ILE A 79 -9.09 5.04 3.24
N ARG A 80 -9.21 3.96 4.03
CA ARG A 80 -10.37 3.65 4.87
C ARG A 80 -9.97 3.56 6.34
N GLY A 81 -10.88 3.93 7.23
CA GLY A 81 -10.69 3.98 8.68
C GLY A 81 -10.68 5.41 9.21
N SER A 82 -10.64 5.58 10.53
CA SER A 82 -10.61 6.89 11.18
C SER A 82 -9.21 7.25 11.67
N GLY A 83 -8.66 8.34 11.17
CA GLY A 83 -7.30 8.77 11.51
C GLY A 83 -6.91 10.03 10.76
N ARG A 84 -5.60 10.31 10.73
CA ARG A 84 -5.03 11.48 10.05
C ARG A 84 -3.91 11.04 9.11
N VAL A 85 -3.84 11.72 7.97
CA VAL A 85 -2.76 11.59 6.99
C VAL A 85 -2.20 12.96 6.70
N ASP A 86 -0.92 12.99 6.37
CA ASP A 86 -0.19 14.18 5.94
C ASP A 86 0.96 13.75 5.02
N ASP A 87 1.48 14.68 4.23
CA ASP A 87 2.63 14.49 3.33
C ASP A 87 2.50 13.35 2.30
N ILE A 88 1.29 13.15 1.77
CA ILE A 88 1.06 12.17 0.69
C ILE A 88 1.75 12.67 -0.59
N LYS A 89 2.80 11.96 -1.01
CA LYS A 89 3.56 12.29 -2.22
C LYS A 89 4.16 11.05 -2.86
N THR A 90 4.25 11.07 -4.19
CA THR A 90 5.14 10.18 -4.94
C THR A 90 6.55 10.76 -4.94
N ARG A 91 7.56 9.90 -4.98
CA ARG A 91 8.97 10.28 -5.17
C ARG A 91 9.54 9.43 -6.29
N LYS A 92 10.43 10.02 -7.10
CA LYS A 92 11.33 9.23 -7.94
C LYS A 92 12.56 8.93 -7.09
N ASN A 93 12.95 7.66 -7.07
CA ASN A 93 14.26 7.27 -6.55
C ASN A 93 15.36 7.70 -7.52
#